data_AF-A0A7S4J2T9-F1
#
_entry.id   AF-A0A7S4J2T9-F1
#
_cell.length_a   1.000
_cell.length_b   1.000
_cell.length_c   1.000
_cell.angle_alpha   90.00
_cell.angle_beta   90.00
_cell.angle_gamma   90.00
#
_symmetry.space_group_name_H-M   'P 1'
#
loop_
_entity.id
_entity.type
_entity.pdbx_description
1 polymer ?
#
loop_
_entity_poly.entity_id
_entity_poly.type
_entity_poly.pdbx_seq_one_letter_code
_entity_poly.pdbx_strand_id
1 'polypeptide(L)'
;WLAMVNSDKGITNLHVPSDVIIDASMPVVVRDSGQMWNKDGELEDTKCLIPDRSYATMYQEMISYVKTKGQFDVSTMGNVANVGLMAQKAEEYGSHDKTFEIEGKGAVMVRDIDSNEVYFEHAVEAGDLWRMCQTKDEPIRDWVKLGV
;
A
#
# COMPACT_ATOMS: atom_id res chain seq x y z
N TRP A 1 -6.51 -8.49 20.00
CA TRP A 1 -5.33 -9.37 19.96
C TRP A 1 -4.37 -8.83 18.89
N LEU A 2 -3.13 -9.31 18.85
CA LEU A 2 -2.17 -8.99 17.78
C LEU A 2 -1.95 -10.24 16.94
N ALA A 3 -1.91 -10.07 15.63
CA ALA A 3 -1.55 -11.15 14.73
C ALA A 3 -0.12 -11.62 14.98
N MET A 4 0.09 -12.92 14.84
CA MET A 4 1.37 -13.58 15.06
C MET A 4 2.04 -13.87 13.72
N VAL A 5 3.33 -13.55 13.63
CA VAL A 5 4.22 -14.06 12.58
C VAL A 5 4.63 -15.49 12.93
N ASN A 6 4.88 -15.74 14.22
CA ASN A 6 5.15 -17.07 14.76
C ASN A 6 4.65 -17.16 16.20
N SER A 7 3.51 -17.84 16.42
CA SER A 7 2.87 -18.00 17.73
C SER A 7 3.74 -18.79 18.71
N ASP A 8 4.38 -19.88 18.26
CA ASP A 8 5.22 -20.76 19.08
C ASP A 8 6.43 -20.01 19.70
N LYS A 9 6.91 -18.98 18.99
CA LYS A 9 8.04 -18.14 19.41
C LYS A 9 7.60 -16.80 19.99
N GLY A 10 6.30 -16.53 20.08
CA GLY A 10 5.78 -15.25 20.56
C GLY A 10 6.07 -14.05 19.64
N ILE A 11 6.39 -14.27 18.36
CA ILE A 11 6.71 -13.20 17.41
C ILE A 11 5.41 -12.63 16.84
N THR A 12 5.14 -11.37 17.15
CA THR A 12 3.94 -10.63 16.73
C THR A 12 4.20 -9.78 15.48
N ASN A 13 3.13 -9.31 14.85
CA ASN A 13 3.12 -8.36 13.74
C ASN A 13 3.90 -7.05 14.00
N LEU A 14 4.19 -6.72 15.27
CA LEU A 14 4.88 -5.49 15.65
C LEU A 14 6.36 -5.72 16.03
N HIS A 15 6.88 -6.94 15.89
CA HIS A 15 8.27 -7.24 16.24
C HIS A 15 9.27 -6.69 15.22
N VAL A 16 9.03 -6.91 13.91
CA VAL A 16 9.93 -6.46 12.84
C VAL A 16 9.09 -5.87 11.70
N PRO A 17 9.36 -4.62 11.25
CA PRO A 17 8.56 -3.97 10.21
C PRO A 17 8.50 -4.71 8.87
N SER A 18 9.51 -5.53 8.57
CA SER A 18 9.61 -6.29 7.31
C SER A 18 8.97 -7.67 7.36
N ASP A 19 8.45 -8.12 8.50
CA ASP A 19 7.88 -9.47 8.62
C ASP A 19 6.52 -9.59 7.93
N VAL A 20 5.71 -8.52 7.96
CA VAL A 20 4.36 -8.50 7.38
C VAL A 20 4.30 -7.42 6.31
N ILE A 21 4.47 -7.85 5.07
CA ILE A 21 4.47 -6.99 3.88
C ILE A 21 3.08 -7.06 3.23
N ILE A 22 2.46 -5.91 2.97
CA ILE A 22 1.04 -5.78 2.59
C ILE A 22 0.66 -6.59 1.32
N ASP A 23 1.53 -6.61 0.31
CA ASP A 23 1.30 -7.26 -0.97
C ASP A 23 1.31 -8.80 -0.88
N ALA A 24 2.07 -9.35 0.07
CA ALA A 24 2.09 -10.78 0.37
C ALA A 24 1.06 -11.19 1.43
N SER A 25 0.86 -10.36 2.45
CA SER A 25 0.02 -10.70 3.62
C SER A 25 -1.47 -10.56 3.34
N MET A 26 -1.92 -9.48 2.69
CA MET A 26 -3.35 -9.25 2.45
C MET A 26 -4.01 -10.32 1.56
N PRO A 27 -3.38 -10.82 0.48
CA PRO A 27 -3.95 -11.94 -0.28
C PRO A 27 -4.13 -13.21 0.56
N VAL A 28 -3.21 -13.49 1.50
CA VAL A 28 -3.34 -14.63 2.43
C VAL A 28 -4.51 -14.43 3.37
N VAL A 29 -4.71 -13.22 3.91
CA VAL A 29 -5.90 -12.91 4.72
C VAL A 29 -7.19 -13.16 3.94
N VAL A 30 -7.29 -12.73 2.68
CA VAL A 30 -8.49 -12.97 1.85
C VAL A 30 -8.69 -14.47 1.59
N ARG A 31 -7.61 -15.21 1.30
CA ARG A 31 -7.64 -16.66 1.09
C ARG A 31 -8.12 -17.41 2.33
N ASP A 32 -7.57 -17.06 3.49
CA ASP A 32 -7.81 -17.72 4.76
C ASP A 32 -9.02 -17.08 5.49
N SER A 33 -10.07 -16.75 4.72
CA SER A 33 -11.40 -16.31 5.20
C SER A 33 -11.42 -15.02 6.03
N GLY A 34 -10.48 -14.10 5.82
CA GLY A 34 -10.39 -12.84 6.54
C GLY A 34 -9.69 -12.95 7.90
N GLN A 35 -8.92 -14.02 8.10
CA GLN A 35 -8.34 -14.37 9.40
C GLN A 35 -6.81 -14.29 9.41
N MET A 36 -6.25 -14.16 10.61
CA MET A 36 -4.81 -14.30 10.87
C MET A 36 -4.58 -15.15 12.12
N TRP A 37 -3.35 -15.64 12.30
CA TRP A 37 -2.96 -16.45 13.45
C TRP A 37 -2.93 -15.62 14.74
N ASN A 38 -3.64 -16.07 15.76
CA ASN A 38 -3.63 -15.49 17.10
C ASN A 38 -2.52 -16.11 17.97
N LYS A 39 -2.42 -15.65 19.23
CA LYS A 39 -1.39 -16.10 20.19
C LYS A 39 -1.44 -17.60 20.51
N ASP A 40 -2.61 -18.23 20.31
CA ASP A 40 -2.86 -19.62 20.64
C ASP A 40 -2.62 -20.53 19.42
N GLY A 41 -2.16 -19.96 18.30
CA GLY A 41 -1.88 -20.70 17.06
C GLY A 41 -3.14 -21.06 16.29
N GLU A 42 -4.22 -20.29 16.45
CA GLU A 42 -5.51 -20.50 15.78
C GLU A 42 -5.82 -19.32 14.85
N LEU A 43 -6.60 -19.57 13.80
CA LEU A 43 -7.09 -18.51 12.91
C LEU A 43 -8.24 -17.75 13.58
N GLU A 44 -8.15 -16.41 13.55
CA GLU A 44 -9.16 -15.51 14.13
C GLU A 44 -9.41 -14.31 13.21
N ASP A 45 -10.67 -13.83 13.16
CA ASP A 45 -11.10 -12.67 12.36
C ASP A 45 -10.30 -11.42 12.72
N THR A 46 -9.59 -10.88 11.74
CA THR A 46 -8.64 -9.78 11.98
C THR A 46 -9.16 -8.42 11.50
N LYS A 47 -8.70 -7.36 12.17
CA LYS A 47 -8.79 -5.99 11.65
C LYS A 47 -7.46 -5.64 10.98
N CYS A 48 -7.44 -5.63 9.65
CA CYS A 48 -6.28 -5.22 8.87
C CYS A 48 -6.17 -3.69 8.81
N LEU A 49 -5.23 -3.12 9.55
CA LEU A 49 -4.98 -1.67 9.56
C LEU A 49 -4.03 -1.28 8.41
N ILE A 50 -4.58 -0.69 7.36
CA ILE A 50 -3.83 -0.07 6.26
C ILE A 50 -4.07 1.44 6.38
N PRO A 51 -3.10 2.23 6.89
CA PRO A 51 -3.35 3.63 7.26
C PRO A 51 -3.71 4.53 6.08
N ASP A 52 -3.03 4.36 4.95
CA ASP A 52 -3.26 5.18 3.77
C ASP A 52 -4.40 4.62 2.90
N ARG A 53 -5.25 5.53 2.42
CA ARG A 53 -6.48 5.17 1.67
C ARG A 53 -6.24 4.85 0.20
N SER A 54 -5.06 5.13 -0.36
CA SER A 54 -4.82 5.05 -1.81
C SER A 54 -5.05 3.63 -2.35
N TYR A 55 -4.65 2.62 -1.58
CA TYR A 55 -4.78 1.21 -1.95
C TYR A 55 -5.55 0.35 -0.92
N ALA A 56 -5.92 0.91 0.24
CA ALA A 56 -6.65 0.12 1.26
C ALA A 56 -8.03 -0.34 0.77
N THR A 57 -8.71 0.49 -0.03
CA THR A 57 -10.11 0.28 -0.42
C THR A 57 -10.31 -0.95 -1.30
N MET A 58 -9.36 -1.30 -2.18
CA MET A 58 -9.45 -2.50 -3.00
C MET A 58 -9.46 -3.79 -2.17
N TYR A 59 -8.68 -3.85 -1.08
CA TYR A 59 -8.72 -5.01 -0.18
C TYR A 59 -10.04 -5.11 0.56
N GLN A 60 -10.59 -3.97 0.99
CA GLN A 60 -11.90 -3.95 1.63
C GLN A 60 -12.99 -4.47 0.68
N GLU A 61 -12.96 -4.10 -0.59
CA GLU A 61 -13.90 -4.61 -1.59
C GLU A 61 -13.75 -6.11 -1.84
N MET A 62 -12.51 -6.63 -1.91
CA MET A 62 -12.28 -8.08 -2.02
C MET A 62 -12.86 -8.85 -0.82
N ILE A 63 -12.65 -8.34 0.40
CA ILE A 63 -13.21 -8.93 1.63
C ILE A 63 -14.74 -8.88 1.61
N SER A 64 -15.33 -7.75 1.22
CA SER A 64 -16.79 -7.60 1.10
C SER A 64 -17.38 -8.55 0.05
N TYR A 65 -16.68 -8.73 -1.07
CA TYR A 65 -17.08 -9.66 -2.13
C TYR A 65 -17.11 -11.10 -1.61
N VAL A 66 -16.02 -11.60 -1.03
CA VAL A 66 -15.99 -13.01 -0.57
C VAL A 66 -16.96 -13.27 0.58
N LYS A 67 -17.24 -12.26 1.43
CA LYS A 67 -18.28 -12.36 2.47
C LYS A 67 -19.69 -12.49 1.90
N THR A 68 -19.97 -11.89 0.74
CA THR A 68 -21.32 -11.87 0.15
C THR A 68 -21.53 -12.93 -0.93
N LYS A 69 -20.46 -13.35 -1.63
CA LYS A 69 -20.48 -14.30 -2.74
C LYS A 69 -19.87 -15.66 -2.42
N GLY A 70 -19.20 -15.79 -1.28
CA GLY A 70 -18.37 -16.95 -0.96
C GLY A 70 -16.96 -16.81 -1.52
N GLN A 71 -16.08 -17.73 -1.13
CA GLN A 71 -14.68 -17.75 -1.57
C GLN A 71 -14.58 -18.02 -3.09
N PHE A 72 -13.50 -17.56 -3.71
CA PHE A 72 -13.20 -17.84 -5.11
C PHE A 72 -13.05 -19.35 -5.36
N ASP A 73 -13.63 -19.83 -6.46
CA ASP A 73 -13.46 -21.20 -6.93
C ASP A 73 -12.36 -21.26 -8.00
N VAL A 74 -11.22 -21.84 -7.62
CA VAL A 74 -10.03 -21.96 -8.48
C VAL A 74 -10.32 -22.77 -9.74
N SER A 75 -11.28 -23.69 -9.72
CA SER A 75 -11.60 -24.54 -10.87
C SER A 75 -12.41 -23.83 -11.97
N THR A 76 -13.05 -22.71 -11.63
CA THR A 76 -13.95 -21.98 -12.53
C THR A 76 -13.63 -20.50 -12.69
N MET A 77 -12.82 -19.91 -11.81
CA MET A 77 -12.47 -18.50 -11.88
C MET A 77 -11.69 -18.15 -13.16
N GLY A 78 -11.88 -16.92 -13.63
CA GLY A 78 -11.06 -16.36 -14.71
C GLY A 78 -9.65 -16.00 -14.25
N ASN A 79 -8.96 -15.23 -15.08
CA ASN A 79 -7.63 -14.70 -14.79
C ASN A 79 -7.67 -13.16 -14.85
N VAL A 80 -6.90 -12.51 -13.98
CA VAL A 80 -6.63 -11.07 -14.02
C VAL A 80 -5.14 -10.88 -14.29
N ALA A 81 -4.79 -10.45 -15.50
CA ALA A 81 -3.44 -10.04 -15.85
C ALA A 81 -3.20 -8.57 -15.48
N ASN A 82 -1.94 -8.16 -15.38
CA ASN A 82 -1.55 -6.78 -15.06
C ASN A 82 -0.54 -6.23 -16.08
N VAL A 83 -0.79 -5.01 -16.56
CA VAL A 83 0.17 -4.18 -17.31
C VAL A 83 0.51 -3.00 -16.42
N GLY A 84 1.69 -3.03 -15.79
CA GLY A 84 2.08 -2.07 -14.76
C GLY A 84 2.98 -0.93 -15.27
N LEU A 85 2.68 0.30 -14.87
CA LEU A 85 3.54 1.46 -15.09
C LEU A 85 4.64 1.48 -14.01
N MET A 86 5.89 1.23 -14.39
CA MET A 86 7.00 1.14 -13.44
C MET A 86 8.34 1.71 -13.94
N ALA A 87 8.45 1.98 -15.25
CA ALA A 87 9.71 2.42 -15.84
C ALA A 87 10.19 3.75 -15.25
N GLN A 88 11.52 3.88 -15.12
CA GLN A 88 12.17 5.08 -14.60
C GLN A 88 11.74 5.50 -13.18
N LYS A 89 11.44 4.53 -12.30
CA LYS A 89 10.97 4.75 -10.92
C LYS A 89 9.70 5.60 -10.86
N ALA A 90 8.70 5.20 -11.64
CA ALA A 90 7.40 5.88 -11.68
C ALA A 90 6.74 5.95 -10.29
N GLU A 91 6.02 7.04 -10.05
CA GLU A 91 5.15 7.22 -8.88
C GLU A 91 5.90 7.10 -7.54
N GLU A 92 5.39 6.31 -6.59
CA GLU A 92 5.96 6.13 -5.25
C GLU A 92 7.37 5.53 -5.26
N TYR A 93 7.71 4.66 -6.22
CA TYR A 93 9.02 4.01 -6.29
C TYR A 93 10.17 5.01 -6.52
N GLY A 94 9.85 6.21 -7.01
CA GLY A 94 10.79 7.30 -7.19
C GLY A 94 10.82 8.31 -6.03
N SER A 95 10.04 8.13 -4.97
CA SER A 95 9.81 9.17 -3.95
C SER A 95 10.77 9.15 -2.76
N HIS A 96 11.65 8.14 -2.66
CA HIS A 96 12.48 7.91 -1.47
C HIS A 96 13.37 9.10 -1.08
N ASP A 97 13.99 9.77 -2.06
CA ASP A 97 14.84 10.95 -1.88
C ASP A 97 14.04 12.26 -1.74
N LYS A 98 12.70 12.17 -1.82
CA LYS A 98 11.73 13.27 -1.78
C LYS A 98 10.67 13.06 -0.70
N THR A 99 11.00 12.27 0.32
CA THR A 99 10.13 12.00 1.47
C THR A 99 10.81 12.53 2.73
N PHE A 100 10.10 13.33 3.50
CA PHE A 100 10.63 14.05 4.67
C PHE A 100 9.67 13.94 5.85
N GLU A 101 10.22 13.69 7.03
CA GLU A 101 9.52 13.95 8.29
C GLU A 101 9.66 15.44 8.64
N ILE A 102 8.54 16.10 8.88
CA ILE A 102 8.50 17.55 9.10
C ILE A 102 8.87 17.86 10.55
N GLU A 103 9.83 18.75 10.77
CA GLU A 103 10.32 19.08 12.12
C GLU A 103 9.42 20.10 12.86
N GLY A 104 8.62 20.88 12.15
CA GLY A 104 7.90 22.02 12.71
C GLY A 104 6.69 22.44 11.89
N LYS A 105 5.77 23.17 12.53
CA LYS A 105 4.57 23.69 11.88
C LYS A 105 4.91 24.74 10.82
N GLY A 106 4.30 24.62 9.64
CA GLY A 106 4.52 25.56 8.54
C GLY A 106 3.84 25.12 7.26
N ALA A 107 4.50 25.36 6.13
CA ALA A 107 4.04 24.90 4.82
C ALA A 107 5.21 24.33 4.00
N VAL A 108 4.98 23.23 3.29
CA VAL A 108 5.89 22.72 2.25
C VAL A 108 5.42 23.25 0.90
N MET A 109 6.34 23.90 0.17
CA MET A 109 6.07 24.49 -1.13
C MET A 109 7.01 23.93 -2.20
N VAL A 110 6.45 23.52 -3.33
CA VAL A 110 7.20 23.13 -4.52
C VAL A 110 7.14 24.29 -5.51
N ARG A 111 8.32 24.81 -5.88
CA ARG A 111 8.43 26.00 -6.70
C ARG A 111 9.36 25.78 -7.88
N ASP A 112 9.06 26.45 -8.97
CA ASP A 112 10.01 26.61 -10.06
C ASP A 112 11.17 27.50 -9.61
N ILE A 113 12.41 27.10 -9.93
CA ILE A 113 13.62 27.77 -9.44
C ILE A 113 13.87 29.11 -10.16
N ASP A 114 13.43 29.24 -11.41
CA ASP A 114 13.72 30.39 -12.25
C ASP A 114 12.66 31.49 -12.09
N SER A 115 11.37 31.10 -12.13
CA SER A 115 10.22 32.00 -12.06
C SER A 115 9.71 32.24 -10.64
N ASN A 116 10.10 31.40 -9.67
CA ASN A 116 9.51 31.32 -8.32
C ASN A 116 8.00 31.00 -8.29
N GLU A 117 7.44 30.52 -9.41
CA GLU A 117 6.05 30.05 -9.45
C GLU A 117 5.85 28.87 -8.49
N VAL A 118 4.77 28.90 -7.71
CA VAL A 118 4.43 27.84 -6.75
C VAL A 118 3.49 26.84 -7.44
N TYR A 119 3.91 25.59 -7.58
CA TYR A 119 3.08 24.51 -8.13
C TYR A 119 2.23 23.82 -7.08
N PHE A 120 2.80 23.60 -5.89
CA PHE A 120 2.12 22.93 -4.77
C PHE A 120 2.44 23.64 -3.47
N GLU A 121 1.46 23.74 -2.58
CA GLU A 121 1.61 24.23 -1.22
C GLU A 121 0.75 23.39 -0.27
N HIS A 122 1.35 22.90 0.80
CA HIS A 122 0.67 22.10 1.81
C HIS A 122 1.00 22.64 3.20
N ALA A 123 -0.02 22.94 4.00
CA ALA A 123 0.18 23.18 5.43
C ALA A 123 0.58 21.87 6.12
N VAL A 124 1.57 21.94 7.00
CA VAL A 124 2.15 20.78 7.69
C VAL A 124 2.41 21.09 9.17
N GLU A 125 2.43 20.05 9.99
CA GLU A 125 2.78 20.08 11.41
C GLU A 125 4.00 19.20 11.71
N ALA A 126 4.57 19.33 12.91
CA ALA A 126 5.72 18.52 13.32
C ALA A 126 5.32 17.03 13.40
N GLY A 127 6.14 16.15 12.83
CA GLY A 127 5.90 14.71 12.74
C GLY A 127 5.10 14.28 11.51
N ASP A 128 4.59 15.21 10.70
CA ASP A 128 3.96 14.86 9.42
C ASP A 128 5.00 14.23 8.47
N LEU A 129 4.57 13.26 7.67
CA LEU A 129 5.36 12.74 6.56
C LEU A 129 4.90 13.40 5.25
N TRP A 130 5.74 14.24 4.67
CA TRP A 130 5.50 14.85 3.37
C TRP A 130 6.29 14.10 2.28
N ARG A 131 5.67 13.86 1.12
CA ARG A 131 6.31 13.18 -0.02
C ARG A 131 5.94 13.81 -1.35
N MET A 132 6.85 13.72 -2.33
CA MET A 132 6.58 14.05 -3.74
C MET A 132 6.95 12.90 -4.68
N CYS A 133 6.03 12.58 -5.59
CA CYS A 133 6.19 11.54 -6.61
C CYS A 133 6.35 12.17 -8.00
N GLN A 134 6.96 11.43 -8.93
CA GLN A 134 7.13 11.88 -10.32
C GLN A 134 6.96 10.70 -11.27
N THR A 135 6.36 10.97 -12.43
CA THR A 135 6.21 10.01 -13.52
C THR A 135 6.45 10.75 -14.83
N LYS A 136 7.30 10.20 -15.70
CA LYS A 136 7.67 10.86 -16.96
C LYS A 136 6.75 10.44 -18.10
N ASP A 137 6.62 11.32 -19.09
CA ASP A 137 5.76 11.13 -20.27
C ASP A 137 6.15 9.88 -21.10
N GLU A 138 7.45 9.64 -21.31
CA GLU A 138 7.94 8.49 -22.07
C GLU A 138 7.49 7.12 -21.45
N PRO A 139 7.70 6.83 -20.15
CA PRO A 139 7.12 5.69 -19.47
C PRO A 139 5.60 5.53 -19.64
N ILE A 140 4.83 6.63 -19.62
CA ILE A 140 3.37 6.58 -19.77
C ILE A 140 2.99 6.13 -21.18
N ARG A 141 3.65 6.68 -22.22
CA ARG A 141 3.38 6.29 -23.62
C ARG A 141 3.69 4.82 -23.88
N ASP A 142 4.80 4.33 -23.34
CA ASP A 142 5.18 2.92 -23.47
C ASP A 142 4.20 2.00 -22.74
N TRP A 143 3.80 2.36 -21.52
CA TRP A 143 2.80 1.63 -20.76
C TRP A 143 1.45 1.53 -21.50
N VAL A 144 0.96 2.65 -22.05
CA VAL A 144 -0.27 2.65 -22.87
C VAL A 144 -0.11 1.75 -24.09
N LYS A 145 1.04 1.82 -24.79
CA LYS A 145 1.31 0.98 -25.95
C LYS A 145 1.34 -0.51 -25.60
N LEU A 146 1.85 -0.88 -24.43
CA LEU A 146 1.87 -2.27 -23.97
C LEU A 146 0.47 -2.79 -23.60
N GLY A 147 -0.42 -1.90 -23.15
CA GLY A 147 -1.78 -2.23 -22.76
C GLY A 147 -2.79 -2.32 -23.91
N VAL A 148 -2.42 -1.94 -25.13
CA VAL A 148 -3.29 -1.89 -26.32
C VAL A 148 -2.96 -3.00 -27.31
#